data_AF-A0A522WH17-F1
#
_entry.id   AF-A0A522WH17-F1
#
_cell.length_a   1.000
_cell.length_b   1.000
_cell.length_c   1.000
_cell.angle_alpha   90.00
_cell.angle_beta   90.00
_cell.angle_gamma   90.00
#
_symmetry.space_group_name_H-M   'P 1'
#
loop_
_entity.id
_entity.type
_entity.pdbx_description
1 polymer ?
#
loop_
_entity_poly.entity_id
_entity_poly.type
_entity_poly.pdbx_seq_one_letter_code
_entity_poly.pdbx_strand_id
1 'polypeptide(L)' 'MPEISHSLLAEQDLIDLWRHVASDNVAAANELLRLIDKTCSVLAEHPLIGRDRGNILDGMFPLSSEIRGPGEQLSSP' A
#
# COMPACT_ATOMS: atom_id res chain seq x y z
N MET A 1 -9.41 -11.66 12.43
CA MET A 1 -8.98 -10.40 11.80
C MET A 1 -7.47 -10.49 11.68
N PRO A 2 -6.89 -10.33 10.50
CA PRO A 2 -5.43 -10.35 10.34
C PRO A 2 -4.81 -9.18 11.11
N GLU A 3 -3.69 -9.42 11.80
CA GLU A 3 -2.99 -8.41 12.59
C GLU A 3 -1.88 -7.79 11.75
N ILE A 4 -1.97 -6.49 11.50
CA ILE A 4 -0.96 -5.73 10.75
C ILE A 4 0.03 -5.17 11.77
N SER A 5 1.31 -5.49 11.60
CA SER A 5 2.41 -4.92 12.38
C SER A 5 3.35 -4.14 11.47
N HIS A 6 3.72 -2.94 11.89
CA HIS A 6 4.68 -2.11 11.18
C HIS A 6 6.05 -2.24 11.86
N SER A 7 7.12 -2.18 11.07
CA SER A 7 8.46 -1.99 11.66
C SER A 7 8.61 -0.55 12.12
N LEU A 8 9.51 -0.31 13.07
CA LEU A 8 9.84 1.05 13.53
C LEU A 8 10.25 1.97 12.37
N LEU A 9 10.93 1.42 11.35
CA LEU A 9 11.32 2.18 10.17
C LEU A 9 10.09 2.54 9.32
N ALA A 10 9.16 1.62 9.14
CA ALA A 10 7.92 1.89 8.40
C ALA A 10 7.05 2.95 9.10
N GLU A 11 7.00 2.96 10.43
CA GLU A 11 6.33 4.03 11.18
C GLU A 11 6.98 5.40 10.95
N GLN A 12 8.32 5.45 10.96
CA GLN A 12 9.07 6.66 10.68
C GLN A 12 8.84 7.16 9.24
N ASP A 13 8.81 6.25 8.27
CA ASP A 13 8.54 6.58 6.87
C ASP A 13 7.15 7.21 6.70
N LEU A 14 6.13 6.71 7.40
CA LEU A 14 4.78 7.29 7.39
C LEU A 14 4.76 8.72 7.95
N ILE A 15 5.51 8.96 9.04
CA ILE A 15 5.62 10.29 9.66
C ILE A 15 6.31 11.26 8.71
N ASP A 16 7.42 10.85 8.09
CA ASP A 16 8.18 11.71 7.19
C ASP A 16 7.42 12.00 5.89
N LEU A 17 6.71 11.01 5.35
CA LEU A 17 5.82 11.18 4.21
C LEU A 17 4.69 12.17 4.53
N TRP A 18 4.04 12.02 5.69
CA TRP A 18 2.98 12.95 6.09
C TRP A 18 3.52 14.37 6.24
N ARG A 19 4.66 14.55 6.93
CA ARG A 19 5.29 15.87 7.11
C ARG A 19 5.62 16.53 5.79
N HIS A 20 6.13 15.76 4.83
CA HIS A 20 6.45 16.25 3.50
C HIS A 20 5.23 16.83 2.80
N VAL A 21 4.12 16.07 2.73
CA VAL A 21 2.89 16.51 2.06
C VAL A 21 2.16 17.59 2.85
N ALA A 22 2.14 17.49 4.18
CA ALA A 22 1.46 18.43 5.07
C ALA A 22 2.07 19.84 5.03
N SER A 23 3.32 19.98 4.58
CA SER A 23 3.96 21.27 4.36
C SER A 23 3.22 22.12 3.31
N ASP A 24 2.53 21.48 2.36
CA ASP A 24 1.73 22.13 1.32
C ASP A 24 0.22 21.94 1.55
N ASN A 25 -0.20 20.73 1.89
CA ASN A 25 -1.62 20.42 2.10
C ASN A 25 -1.83 19.32 3.16
N VAL A 26 -2.21 19.75 4.36
CA VAL A 26 -2.52 18.86 5.49
C VAL A 26 -3.67 17.88 5.19
N ALA A 27 -4.70 18.32 4.46
CA ALA A 27 -5.83 17.46 4.12
C ALA A 27 -5.41 16.34 3.16
N ALA A 28 -4.58 16.64 2.17
CA ALA A 28 -4.00 15.65 1.27
C ALA A 28 -3.08 14.67 2.00
N ALA A 29 -2.28 15.15 2.97
CA ALA A 29 -1.43 14.30 3.80
C ALA A 29 -2.24 13.28 4.62
N ASN A 30 -3.36 13.72 5.20
CA ASN A 30 -4.26 12.84 5.95
C ASN A 30 -4.92 11.80 5.03
N GLU A 31 -5.38 12.21 3.85
CA GLU A 31 -6.00 11.28 2.91
C GLU A 31 -5.00 10.26 2.35
N LEU A 32 -3.75 10.67 2.15
CA LEU A 32 -2.66 9.78 1.77
C LEU A 32 -2.43 8.68 2.83
N LEU A 33 -2.38 9.04 4.12
CA LEU A 33 -2.25 8.04 5.18
C LEU A 33 -3.44 7.06 5.22
N ARG A 34 -4.67 7.55 4.99
CA ARG A 34 -5.85 6.66 4.89
C ARG A 34 -5.76 5.70 3.71
N LEU A 35 -5.25 6.16 2.57
CA LEU A 35 -5.07 5.32 1.40
C LEU A 35 -4.06 4.19 1.69
N ILE A 36 -2.95 4.52 2.37
CA ILE A 36 -1.95 3.53 2.77
C ILE A 36 -2.56 2.51 3.73
N ASP A 37 -3.27 2.96 4.77
CA ASP A 37 -3.93 2.09 5.76
C ASP A 37 -4.96 1.15 5.10
N LYS A 38 -5.78 1.69 4.18
CA LYS A 38 -6.73 0.90 3.39
C LYS A 38 -6.02 -0.16 2.54
N THR A 39 -4.89 0.20 1.94
CA THR A 39 -4.11 -0.72 1.12
C THR A 39 -3.50 -1.83 1.98
N CYS A 40 -2.94 -1.50 3.15
CA CYS A 40 -2.44 -2.49 4.10
C CYS A 40 -3.54 -3.42 4.59
N SER A 41 -4.75 -2.90 4.83
CA SER A 41 -5.93 -3.72 5.19
C SER A 41 -6.28 -4.73 4.10
N VAL A 42 -6.30 -4.31 2.83
CA VAL A 42 -6.53 -5.22 1.69
C VAL A 42 -5.41 -6.25 1.56
N LEU A 43 -4.16 -5.87 1.77
CA LEU A 43 -3.04 -6.81 1.78
C LEU A 43 -3.14 -7.81 2.93
N ALA A 44 -3.60 -7.40 4.11
CA ALA A 44 -3.79 -8.28 5.24
C ALA A 44 -4.90 -9.33 4.97
N GLU A 45 -5.94 -8.95 4.24
CA GLU A 45 -7.02 -9.84 3.81
C GLU A 45 -6.61 -10.74 2.63
N HIS A 46 -5.75 -10.23 1.74
CA HIS A 46 -5.28 -10.92 0.54
C HIS A 46 -3.75 -10.82 0.39
N PRO A 47 -2.96 -11.52 1.23
CA PRO A 47 -1.50 -11.34 1.33
C PRO A 47 -0.72 -11.69 0.05
N LEU A 48 -1.34 -12.41 -0.89
CA LEU A 48 -0.76 -12.80 -2.18
C LEU A 48 -1.29 -11.97 -3.37
N ILE A 49 -2.01 -10.87 -3.12
CA ILE A 49 -2.54 -10.02 -4.20
C ILE A 49 -1.46 -9.21 -4.93
N GLY A 50 -0.29 -9.03 -4.29
CA GLY A 50 0.88 -8.44 -4.92
C GLY A 50 1.49 -9.38 -5.95
N ARG A 51 1.97 -8.83 -7.08
CA ARG A 51 2.74 -9.60 -8.05
C ARG A 51 4.05 -10.05 -7.39
N ASP A 52 4.33 -11.36 -7.42
CA ASP A 52 5.63 -11.90 -6.99
C ASP A 52 6.75 -11.14 -7.72
N ARG A 53 7.59 -10.46 -6.93
CA ARG A 53 8.83 -9.86 -7.40
C ARG A 53 9.99 -10.47 -6.63
N GLY A 54 10.17 -11.79 -6.74
CA GLY A 54 11.28 -12.55 -6.14
C GLY A 54 12.70 -12.10 -6.50
N ASN A 55 12.87 -10.99 -7.22
CA ASN A 55 14.15 -10.35 -7.53
C ASN A 55 14.61 -9.32 -6.48
N ILE A 56 13.85 -9.07 -5.41
CA ILE A 56 14.23 -8.10 -4.37
C ILE A 56 14.59 -8.81 -3.06
N LEU A 57 13.69 -9.65 -2.53
CA LEU A 57 13.90 -10.56 -1.39
C LEU A 57 12.86 -11.68 -1.47
N ASP A 58 13.25 -12.89 -1.09
CA ASP A 58 12.35 -14.05 -1.07
C ASP A 58 11.23 -13.82 -0.03
N GLY A 59 9.96 -14.00 -0.42
CA GLY A 59 8.80 -13.75 0.43
C GLY A 59 8.34 -12.28 0.57
N MET A 60 8.82 -11.35 -0.27
CA MET A 60 8.38 -9.93 -0.25
C MET A 60 7.34 -9.62 -1.34
N PHE A 61 6.14 -9.19 -0.92
CA PHE A 61 5.05 -8.76 -1.81
C PHE A 61 4.93 -7.23 -1.81
N PRO A 62 5.43 -6.51 -2.83
CA PRO A 62 5.35 -5.05 -2.85
C PRO A 62 3.92 -4.55 -3.10
N LEU A 63 3.61 -3.36 -2.56
CA LEU A 63 2.45 -2.53 -2.90
C LEU A 63 2.46 -2.25 -4.41
N SER A 64 1.78 -3.07 -5.19
CA SER A 64 1.60 -2.84 -6.61
C SER A 64 0.48 -1.82 -6.76
N SER A 65 0.75 -0.65 -7.34
CA SER A 65 -0.24 0.43 -7.55
C SER A 65 -1.37 0.06 -8.52
N GLU A 66 -1.42 -1.18 -9.00
CA GLU A 66 -2.45 -1.73 -9.86
C GLU A 66 -3.30 -2.73 -9.07
N ILE A 67 -4.02 -2.27 -8.03
CA ILE A 67 -5.20 -2.98 -7.55
C ILE A 67 -6.29 -2.80 -8.62
N ARG A 68 -6.18 -3.52 -9.74
CA ARG A 68 -7.28 -3.65 -10.71
C ARG A 68 -8.31 -4.57 -10.05
N GLY A 69 -9.47 -4.01 -9.72
CA GLY A 69 -10.56 -4.77 -9.10
C GLY A 69 -10.95 -6.00 -9.95
N PRO A 70 -11.49 -7.06 -9.32
CA PRO A 70 -11.94 -8.24 -10.04
C PRO A 70 -13.17 -7.88 -10.89
N GLY A 71 -12.96 -7.56 -12.18
CA GLY A 71 -14.08 -7.27 -13.07
C GLY A 71 -13.74 -6.73 -14.46
N GLU A 72 -12.54 -6.18 -14.70
CA GLU A 72 -12.24 -5.58 -16.00
C GLU A 72 -11.54 -6.57 -16.93
N GLN A 73 -12.31 -7.48 -17.52
CA GLN A 73 -11.90 -8.19 -18.73
C GLN A 73 -11.87 -7.18 -19.88
N LEU A 74 -10.66 -6.85 -20.36
CA LEU A 74 -10.48 -6.27 -21.68
C LEU A 74 -10.92 -7.31 -22.72
N SER A 75 -12.09 -7.09 -23.32
CA SER A 75 -12.35 -7.52 -24.68
C SER A 75 -11.48 -6.67 -25.61
N SER A 76 -10.37 -7.25 -26.09
CA SER A 76 -9.72 -6.82 -27.33
C SER A 76 -10.65 -7.11 -28.52
N PRO A 77 -10.57 -6.32 -29.61
CA PRO A 77 -9.49 -6.48 -30.58
C PRO A 77 -8.43 -5.36 -30.53
#